data_AF-A0A1E3Q3M7-F1
#
_entry.id   AF-A0A1E3Q3M7-F1
#
_cell.length_a   1.000
_cell.length_b   1.000
_cell.length_c   1.000
_cell.angle_alpha   90.00
_cell.angle_beta   90.00
_cell.angle_gamma   90.00
#
_symmetry.space_group_name_H-M   'P 1'
#
loop_
_entity.id
_entity.type
_entity.pdbx_description
1 polymer ?
#
loop_
_entity_poly.entity_id
_entity_poly.type
_entity_poly.pdbx_seq_one_letter_code
_entity_poly.pdbx_strand_id
1 'polypeptide(L)'
;NTPGLYVFAVFMFFIRRRYLAWWAKYNYILSCGLQGGVAFGGILIFLALQYHTKKLVWWGNTISKSGVDGIGTATLKAVPKGSYFGLPEGSWE
;
A
#
# COMPACT_ATOMS: atom_id res chain seq x y z
N ASN A 1 -3.93 16.32 -19.97
CA ASN A 1 -5.26 15.70 -20.05
C ASN A 1 -5.45 14.74 -18.90
N THR A 2 -6.13 15.17 -17.83
CA THR A 2 -6.35 14.41 -16.59
C THR A 2 -7.82 13.96 -16.52
N PRO A 3 -8.18 12.84 -17.18
CA PRO A 3 -9.57 12.39 -17.27
C PRO A 3 -10.25 12.20 -15.91
N GLY A 4 -9.49 11.77 -14.89
CA GLY A 4 -9.99 11.57 -13.53
C GLY A 4 -10.49 12.84 -12.84
N LEU A 5 -9.90 14.01 -13.15
CA LEU A 5 -10.35 15.29 -12.56
C LEU A 5 -11.74 15.68 -13.08
N TYR A 6 -12.05 15.42 -14.35
CA TYR A 6 -13.36 15.73 -14.92
C TYR A 6 -14.46 14.85 -14.32
N VAL A 7 -14.22 13.54 -14.19
CA VAL A 7 -15.17 12.61 -13.56
C VAL A 7 -15.41 12.98 -12.10
N PHE A 8 -14.34 13.30 -11.36
CA PHE A 8 -14.44 13.77 -9.98
C PHE A 8 -15.27 15.06 -9.88
N ALA A 9 -14.99 16.06 -10.72
CA ALA A 9 -15.74 17.31 -10.71
C ALA A 9 -17.24 17.10 -11.00
N VAL A 10 -17.58 16.26 -11.98
CA VAL A 10 -18.99 15.97 -12.29
C VAL A 10 -19.67 15.24 -11.11
N PHE A 11 -19.02 14.24 -10.53
CA PHE A 11 -19.62 13.41 -9.47
C PHE A 11 -19.68 14.10 -8.10
N MET A 12 -18.58 14.73 -7.68
CA MET A 12 -18.46 15.35 -6.35
C MET A 12 -18.99 16.77 -6.28
N PHE A 13 -19.00 17.53 -7.39
CA PHE A 13 -19.44 18.92 -7.38
C PHE A 13 -20.83 19.10 -8.02
N PHE A 14 -21.01 18.65 -9.26
CA PHE A 14 -22.27 18.90 -9.98
C PHE A 14 -23.42 18.03 -9.45
N ILE A 15 -23.21 16.71 -9.37
CA ILE A 15 -24.25 15.77 -8.91
C ILE A 15 -24.56 15.96 -7.42
N ARG A 16 -23.54 16.14 -6.57
CA ARG A 16 -23.74 16.37 -5.13
C ARG A 16 -24.58 17.63 -4.84
N ARG A 17 -24.40 18.71 -5.62
CA ARG A 17 -25.17 19.95 -5.44
C ARG A 17 -26.63 19.85 -5.89
N ARG A 18 -26.89 19.14 -7.00
CA ARG A 18 -28.25 19.07 -7.58
C ARG A 18 -29.09 17.91 -7.05
N TYR A 19 -28.46 16.80 -6.67
CA TYR A 19 -29.13 15.58 -6.21
C TYR A 19 -28.49 15.03 -4.93
N LEU A 20 -28.45 15.85 -3.88
CA LEU A 20 -27.77 15.52 -2.62
C LEU A 20 -28.30 14.24 -1.97
N ALA A 21 -29.62 14.07 -1.86
CA ALA A 21 -30.23 12.89 -1.23
C ALA A 21 -29.91 11.58 -1.98
N TRP A 22 -29.95 11.64 -3.32
CA TRP A 22 -29.55 10.51 -4.16
C TRP A 22 -28.07 10.19 -3.98
N TRP A 23 -27.20 11.21 -4.08
CA TRP A 23 -25.76 11.05 -3.94
C TRP A 23 -25.38 10.46 -2.58
N ALA A 24 -25.97 10.97 -1.49
CA ALA A 24 -25.70 10.49 -0.13
C ALA A 24 -26.11 9.03 0.06
N LYS A 25 -27.29 8.62 -0.45
CA LYS A 25 -27.76 7.23 -0.37
C LYS A 25 -26.77 6.25 -1.01
N TYR A 26 -26.32 6.53 -2.23
CA TYR A 26 -25.43 5.62 -2.95
C TYR A 26 -24.01 5.61 -2.41
N ASN A 27 -23.48 6.75 -1.97
CA ASN A 27 -22.16 6.80 -1.33
C ASN A 27 -22.15 6.03 0.00
N TYR A 28 -23.24 6.10 0.77
CA TYR A 28 -23.39 5.33 1.99
C TYR A 28 -23.40 3.82 1.70
N ILE A 29 -24.22 3.36 0.75
CA ILE A 29 -24.28 1.94 0.36
C ILE A 29 -22.93 1.45 -0.17
N LEU A 30 -22.24 2.26 -0.97
CA LEU A 30 -20.90 1.93 -1.48
C LEU A 30 -19.88 1.78 -0.35
N SER A 31 -19.87 2.71 0.61
CA SER A 31 -18.98 2.65 1.78
C SER A 31 -19.25 1.41 2.63
N CYS A 32 -20.52 1.13 2.93
CA CYS A 32 -20.93 -0.08 3.64
C CYS A 32 -20.54 -1.35 2.86
N GLY A 33 -20.71 -1.35 1.54
CA GLY A 33 -20.31 -2.46 0.67
C GLY A 33 -18.81 -2.68 0.64
N LEU A 34 -18.01 -1.61 0.63
CA LEU A 34 -16.55 -1.71 0.69
C LEU A 34 -16.07 -2.26 2.05
N GLN A 35 -16.65 -1.79 3.17
CA GLN A 35 -16.33 -2.32 4.50
C GLN A 35 -16.75 -3.78 4.64
N GLY A 36 -17.97 -4.12 4.22
CA GLY A 36 -18.46 -5.50 4.23
C GLY A 36 -17.65 -6.42 3.31
N GLY A 37 -17.24 -5.92 2.14
CA GLY A 37 -16.40 -6.65 1.19
C GLY A 37 -15.01 -6.95 1.74
N VAL A 38 -14.40 -6.03 2.49
CA VAL A 38 -13.12 -6.29 3.18
C VAL A 38 -13.27 -7.38 4.23
N ALA A 39 -14.31 -7.32 5.07
CA ALA A 39 -14.57 -8.34 6.08
C ALA A 39 -14.82 -9.72 5.45
N PHE A 40 -15.64 -9.78 4.40
CA PHE A 40 -15.92 -11.00 3.66
C PHE A 40 -14.66 -11.56 2.96
N GLY A 41 -13.88 -10.70 2.33
CA GLY A 41 -12.61 -11.07 1.69
C GLY A 41 -11.61 -11.66 2.68
N GLY A 42 -11.54 -11.12 3.91
CA GLY A 42 -10.72 -11.67 4.99
C GLY A 42 -11.10 -13.10 5.35
N ILE A 43 -12.41 -13.38 5.51
CA ILE A 43 -12.92 -14.73 5.78
C ILE A 43 -12.57 -15.69 4.63
N LEU A 44 -12.75 -15.24 3.39
CA LEU A 44 -12.47 -16.06 2.20
C LEU A 44 -10.98 -16.40 2.08
N ILE A 45 -10.09 -15.43 2.32
CA ILE A 45 -8.63 -15.65 2.32
C ILE A 45 -8.23 -16.60 3.44
N PHE A 46 -8.82 -16.47 4.64
CA PHE A 46 -8.56 -17.37 5.76
C PHE A 46 -8.91 -18.82 5.41
N LEU A 47 -10.11 -19.05 4.86
CA LEU A 47 -10.54 -20.39 4.48
C LEU A 47 -9.70 -20.96 3.33
N ALA A 48 -9.30 -20.14 2.35
CA ALA A 48 -8.55 -20.59 1.19
C ALA A 48 -7.07 -20.90 1.50
N LEU A 49 -6.42 -20.12 2.38
CA LEU A 49 -4.96 -20.18 2.58
C LEU A 49 -4.53 -20.58 3.99
N GLN A 50 -5.31 -20.31 5.03
CA GLN A 50 -4.92 -20.56 6.43
C GLN A 50 -5.54 -21.84 7.01
N TYR A 51 -6.75 -22.22 6.57
CA TYR A 51 -7.45 -23.39 7.09
C TYR A 51 -6.70 -24.72 6.84
N HIS A 52 -6.02 -24.83 5.70
CA HIS A 52 -5.09 -25.91 5.42
C HIS A 52 -3.70 -25.35 5.20
N THR A 53 -2.69 -25.94 5.87
CA THR A 53 -1.30 -25.48 5.81
C THR A 53 -0.70 -25.77 4.42
N LYS A 54 -0.99 -24.92 3.43
CA LYS A 54 -0.36 -24.94 2.10
C LYS A 54 0.57 -23.76 1.97
N LYS A 55 1.84 -24.03 1.64
CA LYS A 55 2.80 -22.97 1.29
C LYS A 55 2.44 -22.39 -0.07
N LEU A 56 1.91 -21.17 -0.09
CA LEU A 56 1.70 -20.40 -1.32
C LEU A 56 2.99 -19.65 -1.69
N VAL A 57 3.65 -20.07 -2.76
CA VAL A 57 4.77 -19.32 -3.36
C VAL A 57 4.24 -18.52 -4.53
N TRP A 58 4.25 -17.19 -4.39
CA TRP A 58 3.79 -16.26 -5.42
C TRP A 58 4.59 -14.97 -5.34
N TRP A 59 4.47 -14.13 -6.36
CA TRP A 59 5.23 -12.88 -6.50
C TRP A 59 5.28 -12.03 -5.23
N GLY A 60 4.14 -11.84 -4.52
CA GLY A 60 4.11 -11.03 -3.31
C GLY A 60 4.92 -11.59 -2.13
N ASN A 61 5.05 -12.92 -2.03
CA ASN A 61 5.88 -13.57 -1.00
C ASN A 61 7.36 -13.63 -1.39
N THR A 62 7.68 -13.49 -2.68
CA THR A 62 9.05 -13.64 -3.21
C THR A 62 9.74 -12.30 -3.43
N ILE A 63 9.02 -11.25 -3.83
CA ILE A 63 9.61 -9.96 -4.25
C ILE A 63 10.37 -9.25 -3.13
N SER A 64 9.92 -9.37 -1.87
CA SER A 64 10.62 -8.76 -0.73
C SER A 64 12.05 -9.30 -0.57
N LYS A 65 12.29 -10.56 -0.97
CA LYS A 65 13.62 -11.18 -0.90
C LYS A 65 14.44 -11.00 -2.18
N SER A 66 13.84 -10.55 -3.28
CA SER A 66 14.54 -10.38 -4.56
C SER A 66 15.22 -9.03 -4.71
N GLY A 67 14.94 -8.07 -3.83
CA GLY A 67 15.60 -6.77 -3.79
C GLY A 67 16.99 -6.82 -3.17
N VAL A 68 17.78 -5.77 -3.40
CA VAL A 68 19.13 -5.60 -2.83
C VAL A 68 19.08 -5.65 -1.29
N ASP A 69 18.00 -5.14 -0.69
CA ASP A 69 17.75 -5.20 0.76
C ASP A 69 17.49 -6.63 1.25
N GLY A 70 16.85 -7.47 0.44
CA GLY A 70 16.54 -8.86 0.78
C GLY A 70 17.72 -9.83 0.57
N ILE A 71 18.63 -9.49 -0.34
CA ILE A 71 19.84 -10.26 -0.66
C ILE A 71 20.99 -9.90 0.30
N GLY A 72 20.91 -8.75 0.99
CA GLY A 72 21.96 -8.30 1.92
C GLY A 72 23.22 -7.78 1.23
N THR A 73 23.17 -7.55 -0.09
CA THR A 73 24.25 -6.94 -0.89
C THR A 73 24.17 -5.41 -0.94
N ALA A 74 23.33 -4.80 -0.09
CA ALA A 74 23.26 -3.35 0.11
C ALA A 74 24.51 -2.76 0.78
N THR A 75 25.60 -3.51 0.87
CA THR A 75 26.86 -3.06 1.43
C THR A 75 27.34 -1.85 0.65
N LEU A 76 27.32 -0.70 1.32
CA LEU A 76 27.85 0.57 0.86
C LEU A 76 29.25 0.36 0.25
N LYS A 77 29.59 1.15 -0.78
CA LYS A 77 30.98 1.25 -1.26
C LYS A 77 31.92 1.31 -0.05
N ALA A 78 32.95 0.47 -0.04
CA ALA A 78 33.94 0.47 1.02
C ALA A 78 34.43 1.91 1.24
N VAL A 79 34.29 2.39 2.47
CA VAL A 79 34.70 3.74 2.83
C VAL A 79 36.22 3.83 2.60
N PRO A 80 36.72 4.80 1.82
CA PRO A 80 38.15 4.99 1.63
C PRO A 80 38.88 5.05 2.97
N LYS A 81 40.06 4.39 3.07
CA LYS A 81 40.90 4.43 4.28
C LYS A 81 41.08 5.89 4.74
N GLY A 82 40.64 6.20 5.96
CA GLY A 82 40.74 7.54 6.56
C GLY A 82 39.51 8.43 6.39
N SER A 83 38.43 7.95 5.78
CA SER A 83 37.12 8.61 5.81
C SER A 83 36.14 7.85 6.69
N TYR A 84 35.15 8.55 7.23
CA TYR A 84 34.12 7.98 8.11
C TYR A 84 32.76 8.53 7.67
N PHE A 85 31.71 7.74 7.88
CA PHE A 85 30.34 8.22 7.72
C PHE A 85 29.92 8.81 9.07
N GLY A 86 29.95 10.13 9.19
CA GLY A 86 29.72 10.85 10.44
C GLY A 86 30.97 11.56 10.95
N LEU A 87 30.89 12.08 12.18
CA LEU A 87 32.01 12.77 12.81
C LEU A 87 33.16 11.80 13.13
N PRO A 88 34.42 12.25 13.06
CA PRO A 88 35.58 11.45 13.43
C PRO A 88 35.47 10.90 14.86
N GLU A 89 36.06 9.73 15.10
CA GLU A 89 36.25 9.23 16.45
C GLU A 89 36.98 10.28 17.30
N GLY A 90 36.38 10.68 18.42
CA GLY A 90 36.99 11.63 19.37
C GLY A 90 36.61 13.11 19.23
N SER A 91 35.71 13.51 18.32
CA SER A 91 35.25 14.91 18.24
C SER A 91 34.08 15.24 19.19
N TRP A 92 33.98 14.58 20.34
CA TRP A 92 32.90 14.76 21.32
C TRP A 92 33.26 15.74 22.44
N GLU A 93 34.33 16.51 22.25
CA GLU A 93 34.72 17.61 23.14
C GLU A 93 34.33 18.97 22.54
#